data_AF-A0A4Q4CID2-F1
#
_entry.id   AF-A0A4Q4CID2-F1
#
_cell.length_a   1.000
_cell.length_b   1.000
_cell.length_c   1.000
_cell.angle_alpha   90.00
_cell.angle_beta   90.00
_cell.angle_gamma   90.00
#
_symmetry.space_group_name_H-M   'P 1'
#
loop_
_entity.id
_entity.type
_entity.pdbx_description
1 polymer ?
#
loop_
_entity_poly.entity_id
_entity_poly.type
_entity_poly.pdbx_seq_one_letter_code
_entity_poly.pdbx_strand_id
1 'polypeptide(L)' 'MTAGQALGWGVIGFGWVARDYGVPGLQAAGGRLVAVADPSE' A
#
# COMPACT_ATOMS: atom_id res chain seq x y z
N MET A 1 -23.33 -9.01 -2.76
CA MET A 1 -22.01 -9.38 -3.33
C MET A 1 -21.01 -9.25 -2.20
N THR A 2 -20.49 -10.36 -1.66
CA THR A 2 -19.31 -10.29 -0.79
C THR A 2 -18.20 -9.75 -1.66
N ALA A 3 -17.80 -8.49 -1.48
CA ALA A 3 -16.68 -7.93 -2.21
C ALA A 3 -15.50 -8.89 -2.05
N GLY A 4 -14.97 -9.41 -3.16
CA GLY A 4 -13.77 -10.22 -3.12
C GLY A 4 -12.73 -9.46 -2.30
N GLN A 5 -12.15 -10.11 -1.28
CA GLN A 5 -11.30 -9.41 -0.33
C GLN A 5 -10.22 -8.63 -1.11
N ALA A 6 -10.10 -7.33 -0.83
CA ALA A 6 -9.09 -6.48 -1.42
C ALA A 6 -7.71 -7.16 -1.27
N LEU A 7 -7.00 -7.30 -2.40
CA LEU A 7 -5.66 -7.90 -2.40
C LEU A 7 -4.76 -7.09 -1.45
N GLY A 8 -4.09 -7.78 -0.53
CA GLY A 8 -3.14 -7.18 0.39
C GLY A 8 -1.78 -6.99 -0.30
N TRP A 9 -1.17 -5.82 -0.10
CA TRP A 9 0.12 -5.45 -0.69
C TRP A 9 1.14 -5.06 0.38
N GLY A 10 2.38 -5.49 0.19
CA GLY A 10 3.54 -5.00 0.94
C GLY A 10 4.30 -3.94 0.15
N VAL A 11 4.85 -2.94 0.83
CA VAL A 11 5.71 -1.90 0.24
C VAL A 11 7.10 -1.94 0.87
N ILE A 12 8.14 -1.95 0.04
CA ILE A 12 9.55 -1.91 0.46
C ILE A 12 10.12 -0.55 0.04
N GLY A 13 10.76 0.17 0.97
CA GLY A 13 11.23 1.54 0.74
C GLY A 13 10.06 2.55 0.80
N PHE A 14 9.67 2.93 2.01
CA PHE A 14 8.57 3.82 2.33
C PHE A 14 8.98 5.30 2.41
N GLY A 15 9.79 5.75 1.45
CA GLY A 15 10.12 7.16 1.30
C GLY A 15 8.94 8.02 0.81
N TRP A 16 9.20 9.31 0.59
CA TRP A 16 8.18 10.29 0.15
C TRP A 16 7.38 9.84 -1.08
N VAL A 17 8.02 9.18 -2.05
CA VAL A 17 7.33 8.66 -3.25
C VAL A 17 6.24 7.64 -2.88
N ALA A 18 6.59 6.69 -2.01
CA ALA A 18 5.67 5.64 -1.59
C ALA A 18 4.55 6.23 -0.71
N ARG A 19 4.91 7.09 0.24
CA ARG A 19 3.98 7.70 1.20
C ARG A 19 2.97 8.64 0.53
N ASP A 20 3.46 9.51 -0.35
CA ASP A 20 2.68 10.65 -0.85
C ASP A 20 1.98 10.34 -2.18
N TYR A 21 2.43 9.31 -2.91
CA TYR A 21 1.90 8.96 -4.23
C TYR A 21 1.56 7.49 -4.38
N GLY A 22 2.50 6.58 -4.05
CA GLY A 22 2.35 5.15 -4.31
C GLY A 22 1.21 4.49 -3.52
N VAL A 23 1.20 4.64 -2.20
CA VAL A 23 0.16 4.08 -1.32
C VAL A 23 -1.20 4.71 -1.55
N PRO A 24 -1.33 6.05 -1.67
CA PRO A 24 -2.59 6.67 -2.06
C PRO A 24 -3.16 6.12 -3.38
N GLY A 25 -2.31 5.95 -4.42
CA GLY A 25 -2.73 5.36 -5.69
C GLY A 25 -3.16 3.90 -5.56
N LEU A 26 -2.41 3.11 -4.81
CA LEU A 26 -2.74 1.71 -4.50
C LEU A 26 -4.10 1.57 -3.81
N GLN A 27 -4.37 2.43 -2.82
CA GLN A 27 -5.64 2.44 -2.09
C GLN A 27 -6.81 2.91 -2.97
N ALA A 28 -6.59 3.93 -3.79
CA ALA A 28 -7.58 4.41 -4.75
C ALA A 28 -7.95 3.35 -5.80
N ALA A 29 -7.02 2.45 -6.13
CA ALA A 29 -7.27 1.29 -6.98
C ALA A 29 -7.96 0.12 -6.26
N GLY A 30 -8.33 0.26 -4.98
CA GLY A 30 -8.98 -0.76 -4.18
C GLY A 30 -8.01 -1.77 -3.54
N GLY A 31 -6.70 -1.52 -3.59
CA GLY A 31 -5.70 -2.30 -2.86
C GLY A 31 -5.67 -1.96 -1.38
N ARG A 32 -5.18 -2.88 -0.55
CA ARG A 32 -4.94 -2.65 0.89
C ARG A 32 -3.46 -2.78 1.18
N LEU A 33 -2.85 -1.76 1.78
CA LEU A 33 -1.50 -1.87 2.35
C LEU A 33 -1.57 -2.73 3.62
N VAL A 34 -0.75 -3.78 3.69
CA VAL A 34 -0.75 -4.72 4.83
C VAL A 34 0.62 -4.89 5.50
N ALA A 35 1.69 -4.45 4.84
CA ALA A 35 3.04 -4.49 5.40
C ALA A 35 3.91 -3.37 4.80
N VAL A 36 4.83 -2.85 5.61
CA VAL A 36 5.88 -1.94 5.18
C VAL A 36 7.21 -2.48 5.67
N ALA A 37 8.23 -2.42 4.81
CA ALA A 37 9.62 -2.63 5.19
C ALA A 37 10.43 -1.40 4.74
N ASP A 38 10.84 -0.58 5.70
CA ASP A 38 11.71 0.57 5.48
C ASP A 38 12.78 0.59 6.57
N PRO A 39 14.08 0.73 6.25
CA PRO A 39 15.13 0.85 7.27
C PRO A 39 15.07 2.14 8.11
N SER A 40 14.26 3.11 7.71
CA SER A 40 14.04 4.40 8.39
C SER A 40 12.83 4.39 9.33
N GLU A 41 12.07 3.28 9.35
CA GLU A 41 10.89 3.04 10.21
C GLU A 41 11.11 1.83 11.12
#